data_AF-A0A4Q6J6S0-F1
#
_entry.id   AF-A0A4Q6J6S0-F1
#
_cell.length_a   1.000
_cell.length_b   1.000
_cell.length_c   1.000
_cell.angle_alpha   90.00
_cell.angle_beta   90.00
_cell.angle_gamma   90.00
#
_symmetry.space_group_name_H-M   'P 1'
#
loop_
_entity.id
_entity.type
_entity.pdbx_description
1 polymer ?
#
loop_
_entity_poly.entity_id
_entity_poly.type
_entity_poly.pdbx_seq_one_letter_code
_entity_poly.pdbx_strand_id
1 'polypeptide(L)'
;MNTELQILNQQAPAPFSHDNLINYGEYINSNNICLTSEKRCYRGDIPMDKIVGIDQMYGDATWGDCLEGKWLKRIVPNLDELRASPEYYLNDQHDNLSYIKVGNDYFISQGKHRSVLARFLAHFNPDRFAGISPLRNVPITERFIDTEYTDIKQRIDDIKKRYPHLVFQLKHYTSQSEVGFLKVSFKNGELPVSNVYEFYSREEVDHIIDALINPTLSGKRLSLKPSRNRLSIYDFITYKECLKSEYKNLKQRLFGN
;
A
#
# COMPACT_ATOMS: atom_id res chain seq x y z
N MET A 1 -22.61 23.94 -22.35
CA MET A 1 -21.85 23.30 -21.26
C MET A 1 -21.24 24.43 -20.45
N ASN A 2 -21.30 24.37 -19.13
CA ASN A 2 -20.78 25.39 -18.24
C ASN A 2 -19.26 25.21 -18.10
N THR A 3 -18.49 26.11 -18.72
CA THR A 3 -17.02 26.07 -18.76
C THR A 3 -16.34 27.12 -17.87
N GLU A 4 -17.11 28.06 -17.30
CA GLU A 4 -16.62 29.08 -16.37
C GLU A 4 -16.37 28.52 -14.96
N LEU A 5 -15.56 27.46 -14.87
CA LEU A 5 -15.42 26.62 -13.68
C LEU A 5 -14.96 27.40 -12.44
N GLN A 6 -14.07 28.39 -12.60
CA GLN A 6 -13.61 29.24 -11.49
C GLN A 6 -14.76 30.09 -10.92
N ILE A 7 -15.53 30.76 -11.79
CA ILE A 7 -16.66 31.60 -11.38
C ILE A 7 -17.73 30.75 -10.69
N LEU A 8 -18.06 29.59 -11.27
CA LEU A 8 -19.02 28.65 -10.71
C LEU A 8 -18.59 28.17 -9.31
N ASN A 9 -17.31 27.81 -9.16
CA ASN A 9 -16.76 27.36 -7.89
C ASN A 9 -16.64 28.48 -6.85
N GLN A 10 -16.49 29.74 -7.24
CA GLN A 10 -16.52 30.86 -6.30
C GLN A 10 -17.94 31.16 -5.81
N GLN A 11 -18.96 31.00 -6.67
CA GLN A 11 -20.36 31.24 -6.33
C GLN A 11 -20.97 30.10 -5.50
N ALA A 12 -20.67 28.86 -5.88
CA ALA A 12 -21.13 27.65 -5.22
C ALA A 12 -19.99 26.62 -5.26
N PRO A 13 -19.09 26.62 -4.26
CA PRO A 13 -17.97 25.72 -4.23
C PRO A 13 -18.39 24.25 -4.35
N ALA A 14 -17.69 23.50 -5.20
CA ALA A 14 -17.88 22.06 -5.26
C ALA A 14 -17.57 21.44 -3.88
N PRO A 15 -18.27 20.39 -3.45
CA PRO A 15 -18.08 19.80 -2.11
C PRO A 15 -16.63 19.37 -1.83
N PHE A 16 -15.90 18.98 -2.88
CA PHE A 16 -14.50 18.53 -2.80
C PHE A 16 -13.48 19.67 -2.97
N SER A 17 -13.91 20.92 -3.16
CA SER A 17 -13.00 22.04 -3.43
C SER A 17 -12.01 22.28 -2.30
N HIS A 18 -12.40 21.97 -1.07
CA HIS A 18 -11.57 22.12 0.12
C HIS A 18 -10.81 20.83 0.50
N ASP A 19 -11.03 19.74 -0.24
CA ASP A 19 -10.33 18.49 0.00
C ASP A 19 -8.88 18.60 -0.50
N ASN A 20 -7.95 18.05 0.27
CA ASN A 20 -6.54 17.99 -0.10
C ASN A 20 -6.32 17.03 -1.28
N LEU A 21 -5.47 17.43 -2.22
CA LEU A 21 -4.91 16.57 -3.25
C LEU A 21 -3.80 15.73 -2.62
N ILE A 22 -4.10 14.46 -2.32
CA ILE A 22 -3.15 13.62 -1.60
C ILE A 22 -1.96 13.28 -2.50
N ASN A 23 -0.74 13.50 -2.01
CA ASN A 23 0.47 13.05 -2.70
C ASN A 23 0.55 11.51 -2.63
N TYR A 24 0.79 10.85 -3.76
CA TYR A 24 0.88 9.39 -3.84
C TYR A 24 1.94 8.80 -2.91
N GLY A 25 3.14 9.37 -2.85
CA GLY A 25 4.21 8.90 -1.98
C GLY A 25 3.85 9.04 -0.50
N GLU A 26 3.24 10.15 -0.12
CA GLU A 26 2.74 10.37 1.25
C GLU A 26 1.59 9.44 1.61
N TYR A 27 0.69 9.16 0.68
CA TYR A 27 -0.39 8.18 0.86
C TYR A 27 0.17 6.80 1.15
N ILE A 28 1.14 6.34 0.36
CA ILE A 28 1.77 5.02 0.55
C ILE A 28 2.46 4.95 1.92
N ASN A 29 3.23 5.97 2.27
CA ASN A 29 3.99 6.00 3.52
C ASN A 29 3.09 6.11 4.76
N SER A 30 2.14 7.04 4.75
CA SER A 30 1.28 7.33 5.92
C SER A 30 0.34 6.18 6.24
N ASN A 31 -0.11 5.44 5.21
CA ASN A 31 -0.94 4.25 5.37
C ASN A 31 -0.12 2.96 5.54
N ASN A 32 1.22 3.04 5.61
CA ASN A 32 2.12 1.89 5.69
C ASN A 32 1.85 0.83 4.59
N ILE A 33 1.50 1.28 3.38
CA ILE A 33 1.17 0.40 2.27
C ILE A 33 2.47 -0.15 1.67
N CYS A 34 2.58 -1.47 1.62
CA CYS A 34 3.62 -2.17 0.89
C CYS A 34 3.07 -2.62 -0.46
N LEU A 35 3.77 -2.35 -1.55
CA LEU A 35 3.32 -2.70 -2.91
C LEU A 35 4.12 -3.86 -3.49
N THR A 36 3.46 -4.78 -4.18
CA THR A 36 4.17 -5.82 -4.93
C THR A 36 4.99 -5.20 -6.08
N SER A 37 5.94 -6.00 -6.60
CA SER A 37 6.67 -5.66 -7.82
C SER A 37 5.80 -5.82 -9.08
N GLU A 38 4.72 -6.58 -8.97
CA GLU A 38 3.72 -6.71 -10.01
C GLU A 38 3.04 -5.36 -10.28
N LYS A 39 2.86 -5.07 -11.56
CA LYS A 39 2.06 -3.96 -12.04
C LYS A 39 1.30 -4.38 -13.28
N ARG A 40 0.10 -3.84 -13.45
CA ARG A 40 -0.71 -4.06 -14.65
C ARG A 40 -0.94 -2.73 -15.35
N CYS A 41 -0.62 -2.67 -16.64
CA CYS A 41 -0.90 -1.50 -17.46
C CYS A 41 -2.08 -1.80 -18.39
N TYR A 42 -3.11 -0.97 -18.37
CA TYR A 42 -4.28 -1.09 -19.23
C TYR A 42 -4.88 0.29 -19.51
N ARG A 43 -5.89 0.37 -20.38
CA ARG A 43 -6.71 1.58 -20.55
C ARG A 43 -8.09 1.34 -19.98
N GLY A 44 -8.67 2.36 -19.35
CA GLY A 44 -9.99 2.26 -18.76
C GLY A 44 -10.56 3.62 -18.38
N ASP A 45 -11.77 3.61 -17.85
CA ASP A 45 -12.49 4.81 -17.44
C ASP A 45 -12.26 5.07 -15.96
N ILE A 46 -12.04 6.33 -15.59
CA ILE A 46 -11.76 6.70 -14.20
C ILE A 46 -13.01 7.27 -13.56
N PRO A 47 -13.54 6.71 -12.47
CA PRO A 47 -14.59 7.36 -11.70
C PRO A 47 -14.04 8.61 -11.00
N MET A 48 -14.67 9.78 -11.19
CA MET A 48 -14.14 11.06 -10.70
C MET A 48 -14.05 11.12 -9.17
N ASP A 49 -14.98 10.45 -8.48
CA ASP A 49 -15.02 10.33 -7.03
C ASP A 49 -13.89 9.45 -6.47
N LYS A 50 -13.23 8.64 -7.32
CA LYS A 50 -12.12 7.76 -6.93
C LYS A 50 -10.74 8.37 -7.20
N ILE A 51 -10.67 9.54 -7.83
CA ILE A 51 -9.40 10.27 -7.95
C ILE A 51 -9.17 11.01 -6.63
N VAL A 52 -8.21 10.53 -5.83
CA VAL A 52 -7.94 11.10 -4.49
C VAL A 52 -6.70 12.00 -4.48
N GLY A 53 -5.86 11.88 -5.50
CA GLY A 53 -4.52 12.45 -5.41
C GLY A 53 -3.73 12.51 -6.69
N ILE A 54 -2.43 12.71 -6.52
CA ILE A 54 -1.46 13.07 -7.56
C ILE A 54 -0.10 12.47 -7.23
N ASP A 55 0.61 11.98 -8.24
CA ASP A 55 1.91 11.33 -8.06
C ASP A 55 3.02 12.32 -7.68
N GLN A 56 3.01 13.48 -8.32
CA GLN A 56 4.03 14.51 -8.14
C GLN A 56 3.40 15.84 -7.73
N MET A 57 3.38 16.13 -6.43
CA MET A 57 2.96 17.43 -5.93
C MET A 57 3.84 17.87 -4.77
N TYR A 58 4.08 19.17 -4.70
CA TYR A 58 4.79 19.80 -3.60
C TYR A 58 3.76 20.55 -2.76
N GLY A 59 3.68 20.25 -1.46
CA GLY A 59 2.84 20.96 -0.50
C GLY A 59 1.35 20.55 -0.47
N ASP A 60 0.66 21.11 0.53
CA ASP A 60 -0.74 20.82 0.84
C ASP A 60 -1.66 21.68 -0.04
N ALA A 61 -1.97 21.18 -1.23
CA ALA A 61 -2.89 21.84 -2.15
C ALA A 61 -4.29 21.24 -2.08
N THR A 62 -5.31 22.08 -2.14
CA THR A 62 -6.70 21.62 -2.33
C THR A 62 -7.06 21.55 -3.82
N TRP A 63 -8.14 20.83 -4.15
CA TRP A 63 -8.71 20.85 -5.51
C TRP A 63 -9.05 22.27 -5.97
N GLY A 64 -9.63 23.08 -5.09
CA GLY A 64 -9.97 24.48 -5.35
C GLY A 64 -8.73 25.33 -5.63
N ASP A 65 -7.67 25.22 -4.82
CA ASP A 65 -6.43 25.97 -5.06
C ASP A 65 -5.76 25.61 -6.39
N CYS A 66 -5.91 24.35 -6.82
CA CYS A 66 -5.46 23.90 -8.14
C CYS A 66 -6.28 24.54 -9.27
N LEU A 67 -7.60 24.63 -9.13
CA LEU A 67 -8.49 25.27 -10.09
C LEU A 67 -8.22 26.78 -10.22
N GLU A 68 -7.96 27.46 -9.10
CA GLU A 68 -7.62 28.89 -9.07
C GLU A 68 -6.17 29.17 -9.55
N GLY A 69 -5.40 28.13 -9.87
CA GLY A 69 -4.06 28.28 -10.45
C GLY A 69 -2.96 28.62 -9.47
N LYS A 70 -3.22 28.53 -8.15
CA LYS A 70 -2.21 28.77 -7.11
C LYS A 70 -1.07 27.75 -7.16
N TRP A 71 -1.40 26.50 -7.49
CA TRP A 71 -0.44 25.39 -7.60
C TRP A 71 -0.17 24.96 -9.04
N LEU A 72 -1.14 25.13 -9.94
CA LEU A 72 -1.10 24.63 -11.30
C LEU A 72 -0.99 25.78 -12.30
N LYS A 73 0.24 26.21 -12.59
CA LYS A 73 0.54 27.40 -13.43
C LYS A 73 -0.08 27.38 -14.83
N ARG A 74 -0.39 26.21 -15.38
CA ARG A 74 -0.98 26.09 -16.73
C ARG A 74 -2.50 25.88 -16.69
N ILE A 75 -3.15 26.08 -15.55
CA ILE A 75 -4.60 25.89 -15.44
C ILE A 75 -5.35 26.92 -16.29
N VAL A 76 -4.90 28.18 -16.31
CA VAL A 76 -5.54 29.28 -17.06
C VAL A 76 -5.55 28.99 -18.57
N PRO A 77 -4.41 28.66 -19.22
CA PRO A 77 -4.43 28.23 -20.61
C PRO A 77 -5.35 27.02 -20.87
N ASN A 78 -5.42 26.05 -19.96
CA ASN A 78 -6.30 24.88 -20.13
C ASN A 78 -7.79 25.24 -19.96
N LEU A 79 -8.12 26.26 -19.15
CA LEU A 79 -9.48 26.80 -19.05
C LEU A 79 -9.86 27.53 -20.35
N ASP A 80 -8.94 28.28 -20.94
CA ASP A 80 -9.17 28.93 -22.24
C ASP A 80 -9.36 27.91 -23.36
N GLU A 81 -8.55 26.84 -23.39
CA GLU A 81 -8.74 25.70 -24.29
C GLU A 81 -10.12 25.05 -24.08
N LEU A 82 -10.54 24.85 -22.83
CA LEU A 82 -11.86 24.27 -22.53
C LEU A 82 -13.02 25.17 -22.98
N ARG A 83 -12.89 26.50 -22.85
CA ARG A 83 -13.87 27.46 -23.37
C ARG A 83 -13.96 27.40 -24.89
N ALA A 84 -12.82 27.24 -25.57
CA ALA A 84 -12.75 27.13 -27.02
C ALA A 84 -13.23 25.77 -27.56
N SER A 85 -13.09 24.70 -26.77
CA SER A 85 -13.45 23.32 -27.13
C SER A 85 -14.19 22.62 -25.98
N PRO A 86 -15.46 23.00 -25.70
CA PRO A 86 -16.23 22.47 -24.57
C PRO A 86 -16.46 20.96 -24.65
N GLU A 87 -16.55 20.40 -25.85
CA GLU A 87 -16.73 18.96 -26.08
C GLU A 87 -15.48 18.11 -25.81
N TYR A 88 -14.34 18.69 -25.44
CA TYR A 88 -13.07 17.95 -25.25
C TYR A 88 -13.23 16.69 -24.38
N TYR A 89 -13.91 16.78 -23.24
CA TYR A 89 -14.13 15.68 -22.29
C TYR A 89 -15.29 14.74 -22.66
N LEU A 90 -16.00 15.02 -23.75
CA LEU A 90 -17.04 14.15 -24.29
C LEU A 90 -16.49 13.18 -25.35
N ASN A 91 -15.20 13.28 -25.68
CA ASN A 91 -14.52 12.37 -26.59
C ASN A 91 -13.93 11.17 -25.83
N ASP A 92 -13.60 10.10 -26.56
CA ASP A 92 -13.26 8.79 -25.99
C ASP A 92 -11.74 8.55 -25.87
N GLN A 93 -10.90 9.54 -26.18
CA GLN A 93 -9.44 9.37 -26.19
C GLN A 93 -8.71 10.61 -25.65
N HIS A 94 -7.86 10.37 -24.66
CA HIS A 94 -6.98 11.38 -24.09
C HIS A 94 -5.56 10.82 -23.95
N ASP A 95 -4.64 11.25 -24.81
CA ASP A 95 -3.28 10.69 -24.89
C ASP A 95 -2.26 11.34 -23.94
N ASN A 96 -2.65 12.40 -23.23
CA ASN A 96 -1.80 13.14 -22.29
C ASN A 96 -2.25 13.01 -20.82
N LEU A 97 -3.03 11.96 -20.53
CA LEU A 97 -3.52 11.64 -19.19
C LEU A 97 -3.02 10.26 -18.80
N SER A 98 -2.61 10.09 -17.55
CA SER A 98 -2.35 8.75 -17.02
C SER A 98 -2.53 8.71 -15.51
N TYR A 99 -2.89 7.54 -15.00
CA TYR A 99 -3.24 7.33 -13.60
C TYR A 99 -2.49 6.15 -13.00
N ILE A 100 -2.22 6.24 -11.71
CA ILE A 100 -1.80 5.11 -10.88
C ILE A 100 -3.02 4.68 -10.08
N LYS A 101 -3.33 3.38 -10.07
CA LYS A 101 -4.40 2.79 -9.25
C LYS A 101 -3.78 1.97 -8.12
N VAL A 102 -4.24 2.20 -6.89
CA VAL A 102 -3.90 1.39 -5.71
C VAL A 102 -5.19 1.05 -4.97
N GLY A 103 -5.55 -0.24 -4.91
CA GLY A 103 -6.84 -0.65 -4.36
C GLY A 103 -8.00 0.00 -5.12
N ASN A 104 -8.80 0.83 -4.43
CA ASN A 104 -9.92 1.56 -5.02
C ASN A 104 -9.60 3.01 -5.41
N ASP A 105 -8.40 3.49 -5.09
CA ASP A 105 -8.02 4.88 -5.22
C ASP A 105 -7.17 5.11 -6.48
N TYR A 106 -7.36 6.28 -7.11
CA TYR A 106 -6.62 6.72 -8.29
C TYR A 106 -5.82 7.99 -8.00
N PHE A 107 -4.60 8.02 -8.54
CA PHE A 107 -3.65 9.12 -8.44
C PHE A 107 -3.29 9.60 -9.83
N ILE A 108 -3.30 10.92 -10.04
CA ILE A 108 -2.94 11.54 -11.32
C ILE A 108 -1.42 11.43 -11.51
N SER A 109 -0.99 10.67 -12.51
CA SER A 109 0.43 10.57 -12.89
C SER A 109 0.79 11.61 -13.96
N GLN A 110 -0.04 11.74 -15.01
CA GLN A 110 0.08 12.77 -16.04
C GLN A 110 -1.26 13.47 -16.28
N GLY A 111 -1.19 14.74 -16.71
CA GLY A 111 -2.38 15.51 -17.07
C GLY A 111 -3.11 16.18 -15.90
N LYS A 112 -2.36 16.64 -14.89
CA LYS A 112 -2.85 17.30 -13.66
C LYS A 112 -3.90 18.37 -13.91
N HIS A 113 -3.59 19.34 -14.77
CA HIS A 113 -4.50 20.44 -15.14
C HIS A 113 -5.82 19.89 -15.68
N ARG A 114 -5.75 19.02 -16.69
CA ARG A 114 -6.92 18.43 -17.34
C ARG A 114 -7.75 17.55 -16.40
N SER A 115 -7.10 16.84 -15.48
CA SER A 115 -7.78 16.02 -14.47
C SER A 115 -8.57 16.89 -13.47
N VAL A 116 -7.98 18.00 -13.02
CA VAL A 116 -8.67 18.99 -12.18
C VAL A 116 -9.86 19.57 -12.92
N LEU A 117 -9.67 20.02 -14.17
CA LEU A 117 -10.77 20.56 -14.97
C LEU A 117 -11.87 19.52 -15.20
N ALA A 118 -11.53 18.26 -15.52
CA ALA A 118 -12.50 17.19 -15.72
C ALA A 118 -13.40 16.97 -14.50
N ARG A 119 -12.81 16.96 -13.29
CA ARG A 119 -13.55 16.77 -12.03
C ARG A 119 -14.55 17.91 -11.79
N PHE A 120 -14.10 19.16 -11.92
CA PHE A 120 -14.98 20.33 -11.76
C PHE A 120 -16.03 20.41 -12.87
N LEU A 121 -15.65 20.10 -14.10
CA LEU A 121 -16.56 20.11 -15.24
C LEU A 121 -17.69 19.09 -15.07
N ALA A 122 -17.36 17.87 -14.65
CA ALA A 122 -18.36 16.84 -14.36
C ALA A 122 -19.31 17.23 -13.23
N HIS A 123 -18.80 17.90 -12.19
CA HIS A 123 -19.62 18.40 -11.09
C HIS A 123 -20.62 19.47 -11.52
N PHE A 124 -20.18 20.47 -12.30
CA PHE A 124 -21.04 21.58 -12.74
C PHE A 124 -21.89 21.28 -13.99
N ASN A 125 -21.74 20.08 -14.57
CA ASN A 125 -22.50 19.63 -15.73
C ASN A 125 -22.99 18.18 -15.55
N PRO A 126 -23.70 17.84 -14.46
CA PRO A 126 -24.02 16.45 -14.13
C PRO A 126 -24.84 15.75 -15.23
N ASP A 127 -25.74 16.48 -15.90
CA ASP A 127 -26.57 15.93 -17.00
C ASP A 127 -25.74 15.45 -18.20
N ARG A 128 -24.52 15.99 -18.39
CA ARG A 128 -23.63 15.62 -19.49
C ARG A 128 -22.77 14.41 -19.18
N PHE A 129 -22.55 14.13 -17.89
CA PHE A 129 -21.68 13.06 -17.40
C PHE A 129 -22.45 12.02 -16.57
N ALA A 130 -23.78 12.00 -16.69
CA ALA A 130 -24.63 11.03 -16.01
C ALA A 130 -24.28 9.60 -16.46
N GLY A 131 -23.58 8.87 -15.59
CA GLY A 131 -23.11 7.51 -15.85
C GLY A 131 -21.91 7.40 -16.80
N ILE A 132 -21.28 8.52 -17.18
CA ILE A 132 -20.14 8.54 -18.10
C ILE A 132 -19.01 9.35 -17.46
N SER A 133 -17.82 8.76 -17.36
CA SER A 133 -16.64 9.49 -16.90
C SER A 133 -16.20 10.53 -17.93
N PRO A 134 -15.79 11.76 -17.52
CA PRO A 134 -15.08 12.68 -18.41
C PRO A 134 -13.68 12.18 -18.80
N LEU A 135 -13.16 11.14 -18.13
CA LEU A 135 -11.81 10.61 -18.31
C LEU A 135 -11.89 9.15 -18.76
N ARG A 136 -12.31 8.96 -20.02
CA ARG A 136 -12.50 7.64 -20.63
C ARG A 136 -11.25 7.13 -21.32
N ASN A 137 -11.10 5.80 -21.30
CA ASN A 137 -10.07 5.07 -22.04
C ASN A 137 -8.66 5.68 -21.85
N VAL A 138 -8.33 6.04 -20.61
CA VAL A 138 -7.04 6.61 -20.24
C VAL A 138 -6.08 5.52 -19.76
N PRO A 139 -4.76 5.66 -20.01
CA PRO A 139 -3.76 4.78 -19.44
C PRO A 139 -3.80 4.72 -17.91
N ILE A 140 -3.85 3.50 -17.36
CA ILE A 140 -3.82 3.18 -15.94
C ILE A 140 -2.67 2.22 -15.66
N THR A 141 -1.86 2.54 -14.66
CA THR A 141 -0.89 1.63 -14.05
C THR A 141 -1.43 1.20 -12.69
N GLU A 142 -1.95 -0.03 -12.60
CA GLU A 142 -2.41 -0.61 -11.35
C GLU A 142 -1.24 -1.24 -10.59
N ARG A 143 -1.14 -0.89 -9.31
CA ARG A 143 -0.19 -1.42 -8.34
C ARG A 143 -0.97 -2.20 -7.29
N PHE A 144 -0.44 -3.37 -6.92
CA PHE A 144 -1.11 -4.26 -5.98
C PHE A 144 -0.51 -4.12 -4.59
N ILE A 145 -1.38 -4.06 -3.58
CA ILE A 145 -0.99 -4.06 -2.18
C ILE A 145 -0.52 -5.47 -1.81
N ASP A 146 0.63 -5.54 -1.15
CA ASP A 146 1.19 -6.76 -0.61
C ASP A 146 0.52 -7.11 0.74
N THR A 147 -0.68 -7.68 0.64
CA THR A 147 -1.49 -8.05 1.81
C THR A 147 -0.84 -9.16 2.62
N GLU A 148 -0.19 -10.11 1.95
CA GLU A 148 0.57 -11.19 2.61
C GLU A 148 1.71 -10.62 3.48
N TYR A 149 2.50 -9.65 2.99
CA TYR A 149 3.52 -8.99 3.82
C TYR A 149 2.90 -8.28 5.03
N THR A 150 1.74 -7.65 4.84
CA THR A 150 1.02 -6.95 5.92
C THR A 150 0.59 -7.93 7.01
N ASP A 151 0.03 -9.07 6.62
CA ASP A 151 -0.39 -10.14 7.54
C ASP A 151 0.81 -10.76 8.27
N ILE A 152 1.90 -11.03 7.56
CA ILE A 152 3.15 -11.51 8.15
C ILE A 152 3.68 -10.52 9.18
N LYS A 153 3.72 -9.22 8.85
CA LYS A 153 4.20 -8.17 9.75
C LYS A 153 3.41 -8.16 11.06
N GLN A 154 2.08 -8.23 10.98
CA GLN A 154 1.21 -8.30 12.14
C GLN A 154 1.47 -9.55 12.99
N ARG A 155 1.58 -10.73 12.37
CA ARG A 155 1.87 -12.00 13.08
C ARG A 155 3.23 -11.96 13.77
N ILE A 156 4.25 -11.38 13.14
CA ILE A 156 5.58 -11.20 13.73
C ILE A 156 5.53 -10.21 14.90
N ASP A 157 4.74 -9.13 14.81
CA ASP A 157 4.57 -8.19 15.92
C ASP A 157 3.88 -8.82 17.14
N ASP A 158 2.99 -9.78 16.94
CA ASP A 158 2.42 -10.57 18.04
C ASP A 158 3.42 -11.58 18.62
N ILE A 159 4.25 -12.20 17.78
CA ILE A 159 5.36 -13.06 18.23
C ILE A 159 6.37 -12.27 19.07
N LYS A 160 6.71 -11.04 18.70
CA LYS A 160 7.63 -10.16 19.48
C LYS A 160 7.19 -10.00 20.92
N LYS A 161 5.87 -9.91 21.17
CA LYS A 161 5.30 -9.81 22.52
C LYS A 161 5.54 -11.09 23.33
N ARG A 162 5.51 -12.25 22.68
CA ARG A 162 5.75 -13.57 23.30
C ARG A 162 7.23 -13.86 23.53
N TYR A 163 8.09 -13.40 22.63
CA TYR A 163 9.54 -13.62 22.66
C TYR A 163 10.30 -12.29 22.83
N PRO A 164 10.19 -11.62 24.00
CA PRO A 164 10.79 -10.30 24.18
C PRO A 164 12.32 -10.30 24.18
N HIS A 165 12.95 -11.47 24.30
CA HIS A 165 14.40 -11.69 24.22
C HIS A 165 14.91 -11.80 22.76
N LEU A 166 13.99 -11.92 21.79
CA LEU A 166 14.32 -11.98 20.37
C LEU A 166 14.11 -10.62 19.69
N VAL A 167 14.88 -10.41 18.64
CA VAL A 167 14.76 -9.29 17.70
C VAL A 167 14.36 -9.86 16.35
N PHE A 168 13.31 -9.29 15.78
CA PHE A 168 12.81 -9.64 14.45
C PHE A 168 12.94 -8.42 13.55
N GLN A 169 13.65 -8.56 12.43
CA GLN A 169 13.76 -7.53 11.41
C GLN A 169 13.13 -8.06 10.12
N LEU A 170 12.02 -7.43 9.70
CA LEU A 170 11.39 -7.70 8.41
C LEU A 170 11.88 -6.69 7.39
N LYS A 171 12.18 -7.17 6.19
CA LYS A 171 12.42 -6.34 5.01
C LYS A 171 11.36 -6.66 3.97
N HIS A 172 10.88 -5.62 3.30
CA HIS A 172 9.89 -5.79 2.24
C HIS A 172 10.56 -6.26 0.96
N TYR A 173 10.57 -7.59 0.76
CA TYR A 173 10.93 -8.23 -0.50
C TYR A 173 9.72 -8.93 -1.10
N THR A 174 9.60 -8.85 -2.42
CA THR A 174 8.48 -9.44 -3.17
C THR A 174 8.82 -10.80 -3.78
N SER A 175 10.12 -11.14 -3.81
CA SER A 175 10.58 -12.47 -4.22
C SER A 175 10.37 -13.48 -3.10
N GLN A 176 9.91 -14.68 -3.46
CA GLN A 176 9.67 -15.76 -2.50
C GLN A 176 10.96 -16.35 -1.93
N SER A 177 12.00 -16.47 -2.76
CA SER A 177 13.26 -17.14 -2.43
C SER A 177 14.36 -16.20 -1.92
N GLU A 178 14.11 -14.89 -1.84
CA GLU A 178 15.13 -13.93 -1.42
C GLU A 178 15.41 -14.05 0.08
N VAL A 179 16.59 -14.57 0.41
CA VAL A 179 17.06 -14.72 1.79
C VAL A 179 17.27 -13.32 2.40
N GLY A 180 16.72 -13.12 3.60
CA GLY A 180 16.81 -11.84 4.31
C GLY A 180 15.50 -11.09 4.44
N PHE A 181 14.40 -11.70 3.97
CA PHE A 181 13.04 -11.22 4.22
C PHE A 181 12.75 -11.11 5.72
N LEU A 182 13.11 -12.13 6.50
CA LEU A 182 13.05 -12.11 7.96
C LEU A 182 14.42 -12.41 8.55
N LYS A 183 14.90 -11.56 9.47
CA LYS A 183 16.03 -11.85 10.34
C LYS A 183 15.55 -12.09 11.76
N VAL A 184 16.05 -13.16 12.39
CA VAL A 184 15.82 -13.44 13.81
C VAL A 184 17.18 -13.47 14.52
N SER A 185 17.27 -12.78 15.66
CA SER A 185 18.45 -12.81 16.52
C SER A 185 18.07 -12.65 17.99
N PHE A 186 18.98 -12.94 18.91
CA PHE A 186 18.82 -12.55 20.31
C PHE A 186 19.06 -11.05 20.49
N LYS A 187 18.50 -10.46 21.56
CA LYS A 187 18.87 -9.11 21.98
C LYS A 187 20.32 -9.10 22.49
N ASN A 188 21.03 -7.99 22.21
CA ASN A 188 22.41 -7.81 22.65
C ASN A 188 22.51 -7.95 24.18
N GLY A 189 23.45 -8.77 24.65
CA GLY A 189 23.74 -8.96 26.08
C GLY A 189 23.00 -10.13 26.76
N GLU A 190 22.12 -10.84 26.07
CA GLU A 190 21.38 -11.97 26.66
C GLU A 190 22.07 -13.34 26.50
N LEU A 191 23.16 -13.43 25.71
CA LEU A 191 23.95 -14.66 25.54
C LEU A 191 25.46 -14.41 25.52
N PRO A 192 26.28 -15.43 25.90
CA PRO A 192 27.74 -15.34 25.95
C PRO A 192 28.42 -15.33 24.56
N VAL A 193 27.67 -15.56 23.48
CA VAL A 193 28.19 -15.52 22.11
C VAL A 193 27.55 -14.32 21.40
N SER A 194 28.34 -13.28 21.15
CA SER A 194 27.91 -12.17 20.32
C SER A 194 27.61 -12.67 18.90
N ASN A 195 26.51 -12.20 18.30
CA ASN A 195 26.13 -12.40 16.88
C ASN A 195 25.48 -13.75 16.50
N VAL A 196 24.61 -14.33 17.33
CA VAL A 196 23.73 -15.44 16.88
C VAL A 196 22.50 -14.84 16.16
N TYR A 197 22.43 -15.02 14.85
CA TYR A 197 21.29 -14.62 14.01
C TYR A 197 21.10 -15.60 12.85
N GLU A 198 19.89 -15.62 12.30
CA GLU A 198 19.57 -16.36 11.07
C GLU A 198 18.67 -15.51 10.17
N PHE A 199 18.79 -15.72 8.86
CA PHE A 199 17.95 -15.10 7.86
C PHE A 199 17.03 -16.13 7.24
N TYR A 200 15.81 -15.74 6.97
CA TYR A 200 14.79 -16.55 6.33
C TYR A 200 14.28 -15.82 5.09
N SER A 201 13.99 -16.61 4.06
CA SER A 201 13.25 -16.19 2.88
C SER A 201 11.76 -16.05 3.19
N ARG A 202 11.00 -15.51 2.24
CA ARG A 202 9.56 -15.30 2.40
C ARG A 202 8.80 -16.63 2.47
N GLU A 203 9.17 -17.60 1.63
CA GLU A 203 8.56 -18.95 1.65
C GLU A 203 8.80 -19.72 2.95
N GLU A 204 9.89 -19.43 3.67
CA GLU A 204 10.19 -20.06 4.96
C GLU A 204 9.36 -19.46 6.12
N VAL A 205 8.86 -18.23 6.00
CA VAL A 205 8.34 -17.44 7.14
C VAL A 205 7.12 -18.06 7.80
N ASP A 206 6.19 -18.63 7.05
CA ASP A 206 5.03 -19.29 7.66
C ASP A 206 5.45 -20.44 8.56
N HIS A 207 6.41 -21.25 8.11
CA HIS A 207 6.98 -22.32 8.94
C HIS A 207 7.67 -21.76 10.20
N ILE A 208 8.38 -20.64 10.08
CA ILE A 208 9.02 -19.97 11.21
C ILE A 208 8.00 -19.47 12.23
N ILE A 209 6.95 -18.81 11.75
CA ILE A 209 5.84 -18.30 12.57
C ILE A 209 5.16 -19.47 13.30
N ASP A 210 4.85 -20.55 12.60
CA ASP A 210 4.21 -21.73 13.18
C ASP A 210 5.08 -22.38 14.25
N ALA A 211 6.39 -22.50 14.03
CA ALA A 211 7.33 -23.02 15.01
C ALA A 211 7.40 -22.16 16.28
N LEU A 212 7.28 -20.83 16.16
CA LEU A 212 7.27 -19.91 17.31
C LEU A 212 5.93 -19.90 18.03
N ILE A 213 4.81 -20.02 17.32
CA ILE A 213 3.47 -20.08 17.94
C ILE A 213 3.28 -21.44 18.64
N ASN A 214 3.64 -22.53 17.97
CA ASN A 214 3.41 -23.90 18.42
C ASN A 214 4.72 -24.70 18.47
N PRO A 215 5.67 -24.33 19.35
CA PRO A 215 6.94 -25.04 19.43
C PRO A 215 6.74 -26.47 19.90
N THR A 216 7.49 -27.39 19.31
CA THR A 216 7.47 -28.84 19.58
C THR A 216 8.82 -29.34 20.11
N LEU A 217 8.80 -30.36 20.97
CA LEU A 217 10.03 -31.02 21.42
C LEU A 217 10.75 -31.73 20.29
N SER A 218 10.01 -32.30 19.34
CA SER A 218 10.59 -32.96 18.16
C SER A 218 11.39 -31.97 17.32
N GLY A 219 10.83 -30.78 17.03
CA GLY A 219 11.54 -29.71 16.33
C GLY A 219 12.81 -29.28 17.06
N LYS A 220 12.75 -29.11 18.38
CA LYS A 220 13.92 -28.77 19.20
C LYS A 220 15.00 -29.85 19.19
N ARG A 221 14.63 -31.13 19.28
CA ARG A 221 15.58 -32.24 19.22
C ARG A 221 16.24 -32.34 17.85
N LEU A 222 15.49 -32.09 16.77
CA LEU A 222 16.02 -32.09 15.42
C LEU A 222 17.01 -30.93 15.19
N SER A 223 16.85 -29.80 15.88
CA SER A 223 17.75 -28.65 15.75
C SER A 223 19.16 -28.92 16.26
N LEU A 224 19.31 -29.81 17.26
CA LEU A 224 20.60 -30.20 17.83
C LEU A 224 21.47 -31.10 16.94
N LYS A 225 20.98 -31.52 15.77
CA LYS A 225 21.76 -32.40 14.87
C LYS A 225 22.93 -31.62 14.26
N PRO A 226 24.19 -32.07 14.41
CA PRO A 226 25.40 -31.31 14.04
C PRO A 226 25.63 -31.13 12.53
N SER A 227 24.78 -31.69 11.66
CA SER A 227 24.96 -31.69 10.21
C SER A 227 24.33 -30.49 9.49
N ARG A 228 24.10 -29.37 10.16
CA ARG A 228 23.38 -28.22 9.60
C ARG A 228 24.32 -27.04 9.36
N ASN A 229 24.27 -26.50 8.14
CA ASN A 229 25.01 -25.28 7.75
C ASN A 229 24.27 -23.99 8.16
N ARG A 230 23.02 -24.08 8.63
CA ARG A 230 22.17 -22.96 9.04
C ARG A 230 21.54 -23.24 10.40
N LEU A 231 21.28 -22.19 11.17
CA LEU A 231 20.54 -22.29 12.42
C LEU A 231 19.08 -22.59 12.11
N SER A 232 18.47 -23.41 12.94
CA SER A 232 17.02 -23.61 12.95
C SER A 232 16.35 -22.54 13.78
N ILE A 233 15.10 -22.19 13.47
CA ILE A 233 14.30 -21.37 14.38
C ILE A 233 14.20 -21.97 15.79
N TYR A 234 14.22 -23.29 15.89
CA TYR A 234 14.23 -24.00 17.16
C TYR A 234 15.51 -23.77 17.99
N ASP A 235 16.60 -23.29 17.41
CA ASP A 235 17.79 -22.90 18.17
C ASP A 235 17.54 -21.62 18.98
N PHE A 236 16.57 -20.81 18.58
CA PHE A 236 16.10 -19.62 19.30
C PHE A 236 15.02 -19.91 20.34
N ILE A 237 14.48 -21.15 20.38
CA ILE A 237 13.39 -21.55 21.28
C ILE A 237 13.94 -22.46 22.38
N THR A 238 13.57 -22.22 23.62
CA THR A 238 13.99 -23.04 24.77
C THR A 238 13.19 -24.33 24.89
N TYR A 239 13.77 -25.36 25.53
CA TYR A 239 13.04 -26.57 25.89
C TYR A 239 11.83 -26.30 26.78
N LYS A 240 11.94 -25.32 27.69
CA LYS A 240 10.84 -24.89 28.57
C LYS A 240 9.64 -24.40 27.78
N GLU A 241 9.86 -23.63 26.71
CA GLU A 241 8.80 -23.13 25.84
C GLU A 241 8.15 -24.26 25.04
N CYS A 242 8.94 -25.20 24.53
CA CYS A 242 8.42 -26.39 23.84
C CYS A 242 7.53 -27.24 24.77
N LEU A 243 8.00 -27.53 25.99
CA LEU A 243 7.23 -28.29 26.99
C LEU A 243 5.92 -27.59 27.36
N LYS A 244 5.96 -26.27 27.57
CA LYS A 244 4.78 -25.47 27.90
C LYS A 244 3.73 -25.52 26.79
N SER A 245 4.18 -25.46 25.53
CA SER A 245 3.33 -25.57 24.34
C SER A 245 2.66 -26.95 24.24
N GLU A 246 3.44 -28.04 24.37
CA GLU A 246 2.89 -29.39 24.33
C GLU A 246 1.88 -29.66 25.44
N TYR A 247 2.17 -29.20 26.67
CA TYR A 247 1.23 -29.32 27.79
C TYR A 247 -0.07 -28.55 27.54
N LYS A 248 0.01 -27.34 26.98
CA LYS A 248 -1.18 -26.55 26.61
C LYS A 248 -2.04 -27.31 25.59
N ASN A 249 -1.41 -27.86 24.55
CA ASN A 249 -2.10 -28.61 23.50
C ASN A 249 -2.73 -29.91 24.04
N LEU A 250 -2.02 -30.62 24.92
CA LEU A 250 -2.56 -31.82 25.58
C LEU A 250 -3.78 -31.46 26.44
N LYS A 251 -3.70 -30.38 27.22
CA LYS A 251 -4.82 -29.90 28.04
C LYS A 251 -6.04 -29.51 27.19
N GLN A 252 -5.83 -28.84 26.05
CA GLN A 252 -6.90 -28.52 25.12
C GLN A 252 -7.54 -29.78 24.51
N ARG A 253 -6.75 -30.81 24.16
CA ARG A 253 -7.28 -32.06 23.61
C ARG A 253 -8.06 -32.89 24.63
N LEU A 254 -7.63 -32.87 25.89
CA LEU A 254 -8.24 -33.66 26.97
C LEU A 254 -9.44 -32.96 27.62
N PHE A 255 -9.50 -31.63 27.58
CA PHE A 255 -10.46 -30.84 28.36
C PHE A 255 -11.09 -29.66 27.61
N GLY A 256 -10.79 -29.47 26.32
CA GLY A 256 -11.39 -28.43 25.49
C GLY A 256 -12.61 -28.97 24.75
N ASN A 257 -13.79 -28.44 25.07
CA ASN A 257 -14.94 -28.38 24.17
C ASN A 257 -14.72 -27.24 23.16
#